data_AF-A0ABD0W6D4-F1
#
_entry.id   AF-A0ABD0W6D4-F1
#
_cell.length_a   1.000
_cell.length_b   1.000
_cell.length_c   1.000
_cell.angle_alpha   90.00
_cell.angle_beta   90.00
_cell.angle_gamma   90.00
#
_symmetry.space_group_name_H-M   'P 1'
#
loop_
_entity.id
_entity.type
_entity.pdbx_description
1 polymer ?
#
loop_
_entity_poly.entity_id
_entity_poly.type
_entity_poly.pdbx_seq_one_letter_code
_entity_poly.pdbx_strand_id
1 'polypeptide(L)' 'MGDPNVDHGFYYDDQGRVDVLHSPFFDVAFGNDTTADEYVERILYQLTLAIEDQLPASR' A
#
# COMPACT_ATOMS: atom_id res chain seq x y z
N MET A 1 -2.04 -18.25 -3.53
CA MET A 1 -2.54 -18.15 -2.15
C MET A 1 -1.32 -18.05 -1.25
N GLY A 2 -0.95 -16.83 -0.87
CA GLY A 2 0.21 -16.53 -0.03
C GLY A 2 -0.11 -16.77 1.45
N ASP A 3 0.94 -16.96 2.24
CA ASP A 3 0.87 -17.24 3.67
C ASP A 3 0.18 -16.08 4.42
N PRO A 4 -0.94 -16.29 5.14
CA PRO A 4 -1.72 -15.22 5.76
C PRO A 4 -0.97 -14.47 6.88
N ASN A 5 0.19 -14.97 7.32
CA ASN A 5 1.05 -14.31 8.31
C ASN A 5 2.14 -13.43 7.67
N VAL A 6 2.22 -13.39 6.34
CA VAL A 6 3.19 -12.62 5.54
C VAL A 6 2.51 -11.52 4.72
N ASP A 7 1.19 -11.43 4.79
CA ASP A 7 0.46 -10.35 4.15
C ASP A 7 0.38 -9.18 5.14
N HIS A 8 1.36 -8.28 5.08
CA HIS A 8 1.53 -7.11 5.95
C HIS A 8 0.45 -6.04 5.75
N GLY A 9 -0.81 -6.46 5.58
CA GLY A 9 -1.94 -5.63 5.19
C GLY A 9 -2.00 -5.33 3.70
N PHE A 10 -1.18 -5.95 2.86
CA PHE A 10 -1.33 -5.81 1.42
C PHE A 10 -2.49 -6.67 0.91
N TYR A 11 -3.08 -6.25 -0.20
CA TYR A 11 -3.97 -7.10 -0.98
C TYR A 11 -3.32 -7.25 -2.34
N TYR A 12 -3.40 -8.45 -2.91
CA TYR A 12 -2.81 -8.74 -4.21
C TYR A 12 -3.89 -9.11 -5.22
N ASP A 13 -3.75 -8.61 -6.45
CA ASP A 13 -4.61 -8.98 -7.57
C ASP A 13 -4.32 -10.39 -8.08
N ASP A 14 -5.09 -10.83 -9.08
CA ASP A 14 -4.92 -12.13 -9.74
C ASP A 14 -3.58 -12.28 -10.49
N GLN A 15 -2.87 -11.17 -10.72
CA GLN A 15 -1.54 -11.11 -11.32
C GLN A 15 -0.43 -11.06 -10.27
N GLY A 16 -0.76 -11.06 -8.98
CA GLY A 16 0.19 -10.96 -7.87
C GLY A 16 0.78 -9.57 -7.65
N ARG A 17 0.13 -8.52 -8.18
CA ARG A 17 0.50 -7.11 -7.94
C ARG A 17 -0.30 -6.57 -6.76
N VAL A 18 0.22 -5.53 -6.12
CA VAL A 18 -0.52 -4.87 -5.03
C VAL A 18 -1.81 -4.26 -5.58
N ASP A 19 -2.95 -4.76 -5.11
CA ASP A 19 -4.26 -4.19 -5.33
C ASP A 19 -4.41 -2.99 -4.39
N VAL A 20 -4.00 -1.82 -4.88
CA VAL A 20 -4.03 -0.57 -4.14
C VAL A 20 -5.45 -0.23 -3.69
N LEU A 21 -6.48 -0.55 -4.48
CA LEU A 21 -7.87 -0.19 -4.18
C LEU A 21 -8.44 -0.98 -3.00
N HIS A 22 -8.02 -2.23 -2.84
CA HIS A 22 -8.38 -3.07 -1.70
C HIS A 22 -7.40 -2.95 -0.52
N SER A 23 -6.28 -2.25 -0.72
CA SER A 23 -5.27 -2.03 0.32
C SER A 23 -5.70 -0.97 1.35
N PRO A 24 -5.15 -1.02 2.58
CA PRO A 24 -5.36 0.01 3.60
C PRO A 24 -4.79 1.38 3.21
N PHE A 25 -4.02 1.47 2.12
CA PHE A 25 -3.49 2.74 1.62
C PHE A 25 -4.56 3.56 0.88
N PHE A 26 -5.62 2.92 0.37
CA PHE A 26 -6.70 3.60 -0.32
C PHE A 26 -7.84 3.94 0.65
N ASP A 27 -7.96 5.23 0.96
CA ASP A 27 -8.97 5.83 1.82
C ASP A 27 -9.96 6.68 1.00
N VAL A 28 -11.13 6.11 0.71
CA VAL A 28 -12.22 6.78 -0.02
C VAL A 28 -12.85 7.92 0.80
N ALA A 29 -12.66 7.92 2.12
CA ALA A 29 -13.13 8.99 3.00
C ALA A 29 -12.13 10.16 3.08
N PHE A 30 -10.99 10.08 2.39
CA PHE A 30 -10.03 11.15 2.34
C PHE A 30 -10.67 12.39 1.70
N GLY A 31 -10.72 13.47 2.48
CA GLY A 31 -11.55 14.64 2.23
C GLY A 31 -11.42 15.21 0.82
N ASN A 32 -12.57 15.67 0.31
CA ASN A 32 -12.77 16.25 -1.02
C ASN A 32 -11.97 17.54 -1.30
N ASP A 33 -11.19 18.03 -0.34
CA ASP A 33 -10.36 19.24 -0.44
C ASP A 33 -8.91 18.96 -0.91
N THR A 34 -8.58 17.69 -1.19
CA THR A 34 -7.24 17.29 -1.64
C THR A 34 -7.25 16.94 -3.12
N THR A 35 -6.22 17.35 -3.84
CA THR A 35 -6.10 17.02 -5.27
C THR A 35 -5.75 15.55 -5.46
N ALA A 36 -6.07 14.99 -6.64
CA ALA A 36 -5.72 13.60 -6.96
C ALA A 36 -4.20 13.35 -6.89
N ASP A 37 -3.38 14.35 -7.24
CA ASP A 37 -1.92 14.26 -7.19
C ASP A 37 -1.41 14.15 -5.74
N GLU A 38 -1.86 15.04 -4.85
CA GLU A 38 -1.49 14.99 -3.42
C GLU A 38 -1.92 13.67 -2.76
N TYR A 39 -3.05 13.12 -3.19
CA TYR A 39 -3.53 11.82 -2.70
C TYR A 39 -2.64 10.66 -3.18
N VAL A 40 -2.23 10.67 -4.45
CA VAL A 40 -1.29 9.68 -5.01
C VAL A 40 0.08 9.78 -4.34
N GLU A 41 0.60 10.99 -4.13
CA GLU A 41 1.88 11.20 -3.43
C GLU A 41 1.85 10.62 -2.02
N ARG A 42 0.74 10.76 -1.30
CA ARG A 42 0.57 10.17 0.04
C ARG A 42 0.55 8.64 -0.01
N ILE A 43 -0.18 8.04 -0.96
CA ILE A 43 -0.20 6.58 -1.14
C ILE A 43 1.22 6.08 -1.41
N LEU A 44 1.96 6.74 -2.30
CA LEU A 44 3.34 6.39 -2.63
C LEU A 44 4.27 6.51 -1.41
N TYR A 45 4.12 7.56 -0.60
CA TYR A 45 4.89 7.73 0.62
C TYR A 45 4.65 6.59 1.63
N GLN A 46 3.38 6.26 1.91
CA GLN A 46 3.03 5.17 2.83
C GLN A 46 3.47 3.80 2.32
N LEU A 47 3.33 3.56 1.01
CA LEU A 47 3.81 2.34 0.36
C LEU A 47 5.33 2.19 0.49
N THR A 48 6.08 3.29 0.32
CA THR A 48 7.54 3.29 0.44
C THR A 48 7.97 2.89 1.86
N LEU A 49 7.35 3.48 2.89
CA LEU A 49 7.63 3.13 4.29
C LEU A 49 7.33 1.66 4.59
N ALA A 50 6.21 1.14 4.08
CA ALA A 50 5.83 -0.25 4.29
C ALA A 50 6.79 -1.23 3.58
N ILE A 51 7.28 -0.88 2.39
CA ILE A 51 8.32 -1.67 1.70
C ILE A 51 9.64 -1.61 2.46
N GLU A 52 10.04 -0.43 2.96
CA GLU A 52 11.27 -0.26 3.75
C GLU A 52 11.25 -1.11 5.03
N ASP A 53 10.11 -1.21 5.72
CA ASP A 53 9.95 -2.06 6.90
C ASP A 53 10.06 -3.56 6.57
N GLN A 54 9.67 -3.95 5.35
CA GLN A 54 9.77 -5.32 4.86
C GLN A 54 11.16 -5.68 4.34
N LEU A 55 11.98 -4.69 3.97
CA LEU A 55 13.33 -4.96 3.50
C LEU A 55 14.15 -5.53 4.66
N PRO A 56 14.79 -6.70 4.49
CA PRO A 56 15.66 -7.22 5.54
C PRO A 56 16.76 -6.19 5.78
N ALA A 57 17.01 -5.86 7.06
CA ALA A 57 18.17 -5.05 7.42
C ALA A 57 19.40 -5.66 6.77
N SER A 58 19.99 -4.93 5.82
CA SER A 58 21.14 -5.39 5.06
C SER A 58 22.23 -5.80 6.05
N ARG A 59 22.57 -7.09 6.03
CA ARG A 59 23.65 -7.69 6.84
C ARG A 59 25.00 -7.49 6.17
#